data_AF-A0A350BM47-F1
#
_entry.id   AF-A0A350BM47-F1
#
_cell.length_a   1.000
_cell.length_b   1.000
_cell.length_c   1.000
_cell.angle_alpha   90.00
_cell.angle_beta   90.00
_cell.angle_gamma   90.00
#
_symmetry.space_group_name_H-M   'P 1'
#
loop_
_entity.id
_entity.type
_entity.pdbx_description
1 polymer ?
#
loop_
_entity_poly.entity_id
_entity_poly.type
_entity_poly.pdbx_seq_one_letter_code
_entity_poly.pdbx_strand_id
1 'polypeptide(L)'
;MNKIQHIIVVAMTISMMGCPARSLFPLFTEKDLVFDQALVGTWDGTEDGETYAFQRSGEKGYAVVLRDKSGDTRNYNVQLGRLGTFLFTDTSPSKGGGDHHFISAHLISRIALEGDTLRMSLLESDWLRDMIDAKKLSIAHVRRGGEIILTATTEELQSLVLRFAEDDKAFPNPAVLVRMK
;
A
#
# COMPACT_ATOMS: atom_id res chain seq x y z
N MET A 1 29.66 40.19 28.16
CA MET A 1 29.76 38.73 28.41
C MET A 1 28.37 38.22 28.75
N ASN A 2 27.64 37.37 28.04
CA ASN A 2 27.73 36.70 26.74
C ASN A 2 26.29 36.61 26.23
N LYS A 3 26.03 36.97 24.97
CA LYS A 3 24.74 36.70 24.31
C LYS A 3 24.82 35.28 23.77
N ILE A 4 24.13 34.34 24.41
CA ILE A 4 24.01 32.97 23.90
C ILE A 4 23.00 33.02 22.74
N GLN A 5 23.50 32.96 21.51
CA GLN A 5 22.66 32.77 20.34
C GLN A 5 22.22 31.31 20.30
N HIS A 6 20.93 31.07 20.54
CA HIS A 6 20.33 29.76 20.32
C HIS A 6 20.28 29.49 18.81
N ILE A 7 21.22 28.70 18.31
CA ILE A 7 21.11 28.10 16.96
C ILE A 7 20.07 26.99 17.08
N ILE A 8 18.84 27.27 16.65
CA ILE A 8 17.82 26.25 16.42
C ILE A 8 18.24 25.51 15.14
N VAL A 9 18.93 24.38 15.30
CA VAL A 9 19.09 23.42 14.21
C VAL A 9 17.75 22.75 14.02
N VAL A 10 16.95 23.26 13.07
CA VAL A 10 15.82 22.51 12.54
C VAL A 10 16.43 21.34 11.78
N ALA A 11 16.50 20.18 12.45
CA ALA A 11 16.77 18.92 11.79
C ALA A 11 15.66 18.71 10.78
N MET A 12 15.92 19.06 9.52
CA MET A 12 15.06 18.78 8.40
C MET A 12 15.15 17.27 8.17
N THR A 13 14.35 16.52 8.94
CA THR A 13 14.13 15.10 8.73
C THR A 13 13.50 14.98 7.35
N ILE A 14 14.34 14.80 6.35
CA ILE A 14 13.90 14.38 5.02
C ILE A 14 13.30 13.00 5.27
N SER A 15 11.98 12.97 5.44
CA SER A 15 11.21 11.75 5.40
C SER A 15 11.45 11.17 4.02
N MET A 16 12.42 10.27 3.91
CA MET A 16 12.50 9.36 2.79
C MET A 16 11.23 8.55 2.89
N MET A 17 10.16 9.00 2.23
CA MET A 17 9.00 8.16 1.99
C MET A 17 9.52 6.99 1.18
N GLY A 18 9.92 5.93 1.87
CA GLY A 18 10.43 4.72 1.25
C GLY A 18 9.43 4.28 0.19
N CYS A 19 9.93 3.85 -0.97
CA CYS A 19 9.05 3.22 -1.95
C CYS A 19 8.37 2.03 -1.26
N PRO A 20 7.03 1.88 -1.37
CA PRO A 20 6.33 0.80 -0.69
C PRO A 20 6.87 -0.56 -1.15
N ALA A 21 6.79 -1.57 -0.28
CA ALA A 21 7.20 -2.92 -0.62
C ALA A 21 6.35 -3.43 -1.80
N ARG A 22 7.02 -3.99 -2.82
CA ARG A 22 6.36 -4.51 -4.03
C ARG A 22 6.44 -6.03 -4.06
N SER A 23 5.40 -6.68 -4.54
CA SER A 23 5.36 -8.12 -4.79
C SER A 23 5.19 -8.41 -6.28
N LEU A 24 5.84 -9.47 -6.77
CA LEU A 24 5.59 -9.98 -8.13
C LEU A 24 4.32 -10.83 -8.20
N PHE A 25 3.97 -11.53 -7.12
CA PHE A 25 2.77 -12.36 -7.05
C PHE A 25 1.66 -11.62 -6.31
N PRO A 26 0.38 -11.87 -6.67
CA PRO A 26 -0.74 -11.30 -5.96
C PRO A 26 -0.86 -11.89 -4.55
N LEU A 27 -1.47 -11.13 -3.65
CA LEU A 27 -1.78 -11.54 -2.28
C LEU A 27 -2.94 -12.53 -2.19
N PHE A 28 -3.83 -12.55 -3.18
CA PHE A 28 -5.08 -13.32 -3.13
C PHE A 28 -5.18 -14.37 -4.22
N THR A 29 -5.86 -15.45 -3.85
CA THR A 29 -6.52 -16.38 -4.78
C THR A 29 -8.03 -16.12 -4.76
N GLU A 30 -8.79 -16.70 -5.70
CA GLU A 30 -10.23 -16.42 -5.84
C GLU A 30 -11.07 -16.68 -4.57
N LYS A 31 -10.66 -17.64 -3.74
CA LYS A 31 -11.34 -17.98 -2.48
C LYS A 31 -11.19 -16.89 -1.40
N ASP A 32 -10.14 -16.07 -1.49
CA ASP A 32 -9.80 -15.06 -0.48
C ASP A 32 -10.53 -13.73 -0.76
N LEU A 33 -10.98 -13.56 -2.01
CA LEU A 33 -11.58 -12.34 -2.50
C LEU A 33 -12.98 -12.10 -1.93
N VAL A 34 -13.18 -10.87 -1.49
CA VAL A 34 -14.46 -10.34 -1.04
C VAL A 34 -14.77 -9.05 -1.79
N PHE A 35 -16.06 -8.72 -1.88
CA PHE A 35 -16.51 -7.44 -2.44
C PHE A 35 -17.31 -6.69 -1.38
N ASP A 36 -16.95 -5.44 -1.17
CA ASP A 36 -17.67 -4.49 -0.35
C ASP A 36 -18.14 -3.30 -1.20
N GLN A 37 -19.46 -3.14 -1.32
CA GLN A 37 -20.08 -2.04 -2.06
C GLN A 37 -19.76 -0.68 -1.42
N ALA A 38 -19.46 -0.63 -0.13
CA ALA A 38 -19.14 0.61 0.56
C ALA A 38 -17.79 1.20 0.10
N LEU A 39 -16.88 0.41 -0.47
CA LEU A 39 -15.65 0.97 -1.07
C LEU A 39 -15.91 1.76 -2.37
N VAL A 40 -17.02 1.47 -3.07
CA VAL A 40 -17.36 2.17 -4.32
C VAL A 40 -17.69 3.63 -4.03
N GLY A 41 -17.11 4.54 -4.81
CA GLY A 41 -17.27 5.98 -4.64
C GLY A 41 -15.96 6.73 -4.81
N THR A 42 -16.00 8.04 -4.61
CA THR A 42 -14.81 8.90 -4.66
C THR A 42 -14.38 9.26 -3.26
N TRP A 43 -13.08 9.16 -3.01
CA TRP A 43 -12.46 9.41 -1.73
C TRP A 43 -11.40 10.51 -1.86
N ASP A 44 -11.39 11.42 -0.90
CA ASP A 44 -10.43 12.53 -0.79
C ASP A 44 -9.29 12.12 0.14
N GLY A 45 -8.06 12.12 -0.39
CA GLY A 45 -6.83 11.93 0.35
C GLY A 45 -6.47 13.20 1.11
N THR A 46 -6.95 13.27 2.35
CA THR A 46 -6.91 14.49 3.17
C THR A 46 -5.49 15.04 3.41
N GLU A 47 -4.46 14.21 3.28
CA GLU A 47 -3.06 14.57 3.53
C GLU A 47 -2.26 14.91 2.26
N ASP A 48 -2.59 14.28 1.12
CA ASP A 48 -1.83 14.38 -0.12
C ASP A 48 -2.54 15.22 -1.20
N GLY A 49 -3.83 15.51 -1.02
CA GLY A 49 -4.66 16.20 -2.00
C GLY A 49 -4.94 15.35 -3.24
N GLU A 50 -4.76 14.03 -3.14
CA GLU A 50 -5.12 13.08 -4.18
C GLU A 50 -6.59 12.65 -4.03
N THR A 51 -7.23 12.27 -5.13
CA THR A 51 -8.58 11.70 -5.11
C THR A 51 -8.59 10.31 -5.70
N TYR A 52 -9.34 9.40 -5.08
CA TYR A 52 -9.39 7.99 -5.43
C TYR A 52 -10.82 7.61 -5.79
N ALA A 53 -11.09 7.36 -7.07
CA ALA A 53 -12.40 6.96 -7.55
C ALA A 53 -12.46 5.44 -7.74
N PHE A 54 -13.09 4.75 -6.79
CA PHE A 54 -13.31 3.31 -6.82
C PHE A 54 -14.59 2.96 -7.57
N GLN A 55 -14.45 2.12 -8.58
CA GLN A 55 -15.57 1.59 -9.38
C GLN A 55 -15.53 0.07 -9.35
N ARG A 56 -16.70 -0.57 -9.33
CA ARG A 56 -16.78 -2.04 -9.44
C ARG A 56 -16.18 -2.50 -10.77
N SER A 57 -15.33 -3.51 -10.72
CA SER A 57 -14.74 -4.16 -11.88
C SER A 57 -14.88 -5.68 -11.76
N GLY A 58 -15.66 -6.29 -12.64
CA GLY A 58 -16.01 -7.71 -12.53
C GLY A 58 -16.83 -8.04 -11.28
N GLU A 59 -16.75 -9.29 -10.83
CA GLU A 59 -17.56 -9.76 -9.70
C GLU A 59 -17.06 -9.22 -8.35
N LYS A 60 -15.74 -9.32 -8.11
CA LYS A 60 -15.08 -9.03 -6.83
C LYS A 60 -13.87 -8.08 -6.92
N GLY A 61 -13.74 -7.33 -8.00
CA GLY A 61 -12.64 -6.39 -8.21
C GLY A 61 -13.08 -4.93 -8.21
N TYR A 62 -12.10 -4.05 -8.19
CA TYR A 62 -12.27 -2.61 -8.31
C TYR A 62 -11.32 -2.06 -9.39
N ALA A 63 -11.82 -1.14 -10.20
CA ALA A 63 -11.00 -0.24 -10.98
C ALA A 63 -10.90 1.07 -10.20
N VAL A 64 -9.69 1.58 -10.02
CA VAL A 64 -9.44 2.80 -9.25
C VAL A 64 -8.73 3.82 -10.12
N VAL A 65 -9.32 5.01 -10.22
CA VAL A 65 -8.67 6.18 -10.82
C VAL A 65 -8.15 7.04 -9.69
N LEU A 66 -6.82 7.12 -9.57
CA LEU A 66 -6.14 8.07 -8.71
C LEU A 66 -5.89 9.35 -9.51
N ARG A 67 -6.33 10.49 -9.02
CA ARG A 67 -6.00 11.81 -9.57
C ARG A 67 -5.16 12.58 -8.56
N ASP A 68 -3.98 13.02 -8.99
CA ASP A 68 -3.11 13.83 -8.14
C ASP A 68 -3.49 15.32 -8.16
N LYS A 69 -2.80 16.11 -7.33
CA LYS A 69 -3.01 17.57 -7.22
C LYS A 69 -2.76 18.36 -8.51
N SER A 70 -1.97 17.83 -9.44
CA SER A 70 -1.76 18.43 -10.77
C SER A 70 -2.89 18.10 -11.74
N GLY A 71 -3.75 17.16 -11.39
CA GLY A 71 -4.84 16.66 -12.21
C GLY A 71 -4.47 15.45 -13.06
N ASP A 72 -3.24 14.94 -12.96
CA ASP A 72 -2.79 13.75 -13.67
C ASP A 72 -3.45 12.50 -13.06
N THR A 73 -3.79 11.56 -13.92
CA THR A 73 -4.54 10.36 -13.54
C THR A 73 -3.74 9.09 -13.72
N ARG A 74 -3.81 8.20 -12.73
CA ARG A 74 -3.23 6.86 -12.74
C ARG A 74 -4.34 5.83 -12.50
N ASN A 75 -4.33 4.74 -13.25
CA ASN A 75 -5.35 3.71 -13.19
C ASN A 75 -4.79 2.45 -12.53
N TYR A 76 -5.56 1.89 -11.61
CA TYR A 76 -5.19 0.70 -10.85
C TYR A 76 -6.30 -0.34 -10.86
N ASN A 77 -5.90 -1.61 -10.85
CA ASN A 77 -6.76 -2.71 -10.46
C ASN A 77 -6.56 -2.95 -8.95
N VAL A 78 -7.65 -3.00 -8.21
CA VAL A 78 -7.62 -3.28 -6.78
C VAL A 78 -8.48 -4.50 -6.49
N GLN A 79 -7.93 -5.44 -5.72
CA GLN A 79 -8.65 -6.57 -5.16
C GLN A 79 -8.76 -6.38 -3.64
N LEU A 80 -9.89 -6.78 -3.07
CA LEU A 80 -10.11 -6.80 -1.63
C LEU A 80 -10.19 -8.25 -1.17
N GLY A 81 -9.48 -8.57 -0.09
CA GLY A 81 -9.53 -9.90 0.51
C GLY A 81 -9.52 -9.82 2.03
N ARG A 82 -10.10 -10.85 2.66
CA ARG A 82 -10.09 -11.01 4.12
C ARG A 82 -9.11 -12.11 4.50
N LEU A 83 -8.11 -11.76 5.30
CA LEU A 83 -7.15 -12.71 5.85
C LEU A 83 -7.20 -12.59 7.37
N GLY A 84 -7.68 -13.64 8.04
CA GLY A 84 -7.97 -13.58 9.47
C GLY A 84 -9.09 -12.57 9.76
N THR A 85 -8.87 -11.69 10.74
CA THR A 85 -9.81 -10.61 11.10
C THR A 85 -9.61 -9.35 10.26
N PHE A 86 -8.51 -9.24 9.51
CA PHE A 86 -8.13 -8.03 8.79
C PHE A 86 -8.60 -8.04 7.33
N LEU A 87 -8.84 -6.84 6.80
CA LEU A 87 -9.02 -6.61 5.39
C LEU A 87 -7.71 -6.10 4.78
N PHE A 88 -7.38 -6.64 3.62
CA PHE A 88 -6.24 -6.20 2.84
C PHE A 88 -6.68 -5.86 1.43
N THR A 89 -5.99 -4.91 0.81
CA THR A 89 -6.05 -4.72 -0.63
C THR A 89 -4.77 -5.16 -1.28
N ASP A 90 -4.93 -5.70 -2.49
CA ASP A 90 -3.87 -5.92 -3.45
C ASP A 90 -4.11 -4.94 -4.60
N THR A 91 -3.18 -4.00 -4.77
CA THR A 91 -3.25 -2.95 -5.79
C THR A 91 -2.18 -3.20 -6.84
N SER A 92 -2.60 -3.23 -8.10
CA SER A 92 -1.69 -3.34 -9.26
C SER A 92 -2.02 -2.28 -10.29
N PRO A 93 -1.05 -1.79 -11.08
CA PRO A 93 -1.32 -0.86 -12.17
C PRO A 93 -2.25 -1.50 -13.21
N SER A 94 -3.26 -0.77 -13.66
CA SER A 94 -4.06 -1.19 -14.82
C SER A 94 -3.17 -1.16 -16.05
N LYS A 95 -2.90 -2.34 -16.64
CA LYS A 95 -2.08 -2.60 -17.84
C LYS A 95 -1.28 -1.39 -18.37
N GLY A 96 0.04 -1.40 -18.17
CA GLY A 96 0.95 -0.58 -18.96
C GLY A 96 0.77 -0.90 -20.45
N GLY A 97 0.41 0.09 -21.26
CA GLY A 97 0.01 -0.15 -22.65
C GLY A 97 1.09 -0.87 -23.45
N GLY A 98 0.72 -1.92 -24.19
CA GLY A 98 1.48 -2.57 -25.28
C GLY A 98 2.91 -3.07 -25.02
N ASP A 99 3.53 -2.74 -23.89
CA ASP A 99 4.93 -2.96 -23.63
C ASP A 99 5.15 -4.38 -23.12
N HIS A 100 5.80 -5.20 -23.94
CA HIS A 100 6.13 -6.59 -23.65
C HIS A 100 7.12 -6.75 -22.48
N HIS A 101 7.74 -5.65 -22.01
CA HIS A 101 8.67 -5.64 -20.88
C HIS A 101 8.03 -5.13 -19.59
N PHE A 102 6.75 -4.76 -19.60
CA PHE A 102 6.04 -4.34 -18.41
C PHE A 102 5.66 -5.54 -17.53
N ILE A 103 6.17 -5.55 -16.30
CA ILE A 103 5.78 -6.52 -15.26
C ILE A 103 4.93 -5.78 -14.23
N SER A 104 3.67 -6.17 -14.12
CA SER A 104 2.74 -5.61 -13.13
C SER A 104 3.12 -6.10 -11.73
N ALA A 105 3.63 -5.20 -10.90
CA ALA A 105 3.87 -5.46 -9.50
C ALA A 105 2.62 -5.14 -8.65
N HIS A 106 2.57 -5.73 -7.46
CA HIS A 106 1.48 -5.64 -6.51
C HIS A 106 1.92 -4.88 -5.25
N LEU A 107 1.06 -3.98 -4.79
CA LEU A 107 1.17 -3.29 -3.51
C LEU A 107 0.13 -3.84 -2.55
N ILE A 108 0.59 -4.22 -1.37
CA ILE A 108 -0.26 -4.75 -0.31
C ILE A 108 -0.54 -3.66 0.70
N SER A 109 -1.80 -3.44 1.05
CA SER A 109 -2.16 -2.58 2.17
C SER A 109 -3.18 -3.23 3.09
N ARG A 110 -3.04 -2.99 4.40
CA ARG A 110 -4.08 -3.25 5.40
C ARG A 110 -5.07 -2.10 5.33
N ILE A 111 -6.37 -2.40 5.34
CA ILE A 111 -7.40 -1.38 5.31
C ILE A 111 -8.40 -1.51 6.46
N ALA A 112 -8.96 -0.37 6.87
CA ALA A 112 -10.14 -0.30 7.73
C ALA A 112 -11.13 0.69 7.14
N LEU A 113 -12.37 0.25 6.96
CA LEU A 113 -13.47 1.07 6.43
C LEU A 113 -14.49 1.31 7.54
N GLU A 114 -14.64 2.57 7.93
CA GLU A 114 -15.51 3.03 9.02
C GLU A 114 -16.43 4.13 8.50
N GLY A 115 -17.58 3.74 7.94
CA GLY A 115 -18.54 4.65 7.33
C GLY A 115 -17.96 5.38 6.11
N ASP A 116 -17.71 6.67 6.29
CA ASP A 116 -17.15 7.57 5.27
C ASP A 116 -15.63 7.79 5.44
N THR A 117 -14.96 7.00 6.27
CA THR A 117 -13.51 7.03 6.46
C THR A 117 -12.89 5.71 6.04
N LEU A 118 -11.96 5.75 5.09
CA LEU A 118 -11.12 4.63 4.66
C LEU A 118 -9.69 4.88 5.11
N ARG A 119 -9.16 4.00 5.96
CA ARG A 119 -7.77 4.01 6.41
C ARG A 119 -6.99 2.96 5.65
N MET A 120 -5.85 3.34 5.06
CA MET A 120 -5.02 2.44 4.27
C MET A 120 -3.56 2.52 4.71
N SER A 121 -3.00 1.41 5.19
CA SER A 121 -1.59 1.29 5.56
C SER A 121 -0.90 0.34 4.60
N LEU A 122 0.06 0.83 3.82
CA LEU A 122 0.89 0.00 2.94
C LEU A 122 1.87 -0.85 3.76
N LEU A 123 2.24 -2.01 3.22
CA LEU A 123 3.35 -2.79 3.76
C LEU A 123 4.66 -1.99 3.64
N GLU A 124 5.27 -1.69 4.79
CA GLU A 124 6.40 -0.79 4.89
C GLU A 124 7.71 -1.48 4.47
N SER A 125 8.46 -0.84 3.57
CA SER A 125 9.62 -1.45 2.91
C SER A 125 10.89 -1.40 3.77
N ASP A 126 11.08 -0.36 4.58
CA ASP A 126 12.21 -0.26 5.48
C ASP A 126 12.10 -1.28 6.62
N TRP A 127 10.92 -1.44 7.22
CA TRP A 127 10.60 -2.49 8.19
C TRP A 127 10.83 -3.87 7.60
N LEU A 128 10.37 -4.11 6.36
CA LEU A 128 10.56 -5.39 5.68
C LEU A 128 12.05 -5.68 5.49
N ARG A 129 12.83 -4.68 5.06
CA ARG A 129 14.28 -4.76 4.90
C ARG A 129 14.96 -5.08 6.23
N ASP A 130 14.63 -4.35 7.28
CA ASP A 130 15.24 -4.51 8.60
C ASP A 130 14.93 -5.90 9.19
N MET A 131 13.71 -6.42 8.99
CA MET A 131 13.31 -7.76 9.41
C MET A 131 14.06 -8.87 8.67
N ILE A 132 14.31 -8.68 7.38
CA ILE A 132 15.10 -9.59 6.55
C ILE A 132 16.58 -9.54 6.94
N ASP A 133 17.15 -8.33 7.06
CA ASP A 133 18.57 -8.12 7.38
C ASP A 133 18.91 -8.60 8.80
N ALA A 134 17.99 -8.42 9.75
CA ALA A 134 18.09 -8.97 11.10
C ALA A 134 17.80 -10.48 11.17
N LYS A 135 17.51 -11.15 10.04
CA LYS A 135 17.15 -12.57 9.95
C LYS A 135 15.94 -12.97 10.81
N LYS A 136 15.05 -12.02 11.09
CA LYS A 136 13.79 -12.24 11.83
C LYS A 136 12.64 -12.66 10.92
N LEU A 137 12.79 -12.38 9.63
CA LEU A 137 11.89 -12.78 8.56
C LEU A 137 12.69 -13.45 7.45
N SER A 138 12.27 -14.65 7.07
CA SER A 138 12.74 -15.32 5.86
C SER A 138 11.58 -15.37 4.88
N ILE A 139 11.73 -14.70 3.75
CA ILE A 139 10.74 -14.66 2.66
C ILE A 139 11.49 -14.53 1.34
N ALA A 140 11.00 -15.16 0.26
CA ALA A 140 11.62 -15.06 -1.05
C ALA A 140 11.54 -13.62 -1.57
N HIS A 141 12.70 -13.05 -1.91
CA HIS A 141 12.83 -11.68 -2.36
C HIS A 141 14.08 -11.50 -3.22
N VAL A 142 14.11 -10.43 -4.00
CA VAL A 142 15.30 -9.92 -4.69
C VAL A 142 15.59 -8.51 -4.25
N ARG A 143 16.87 -8.14 -4.27
CA ARG A 143 17.33 -6.76 -4.03
C ARG A 143 17.76 -6.14 -5.34
N ARG A 144 17.19 -4.98 -5.67
CA ARG A 144 17.54 -4.24 -6.89
C ARG A 144 17.51 -2.75 -6.62
N GLY A 145 18.63 -2.06 -6.86
CA GLY A 145 18.69 -0.60 -6.67
C GLY A 145 18.41 -0.13 -5.23
N GLY A 146 18.68 -0.97 -4.22
CA GLY A 146 18.34 -0.68 -2.82
C GLY A 146 16.89 -1.01 -2.43
N GLU A 147 16.03 -1.37 -3.39
CA GLU A 147 14.66 -1.80 -3.15
C GLU A 147 14.57 -3.30 -2.91
N ILE A 148 13.56 -3.70 -2.13
CA ILE A 148 13.17 -5.10 -1.96
C ILE A 148 11.93 -5.37 -2.81
N ILE A 149 12.03 -6.40 -3.64
CA ILE A 149 10.90 -6.91 -4.41
C ILE A 149 10.64 -8.34 -3.92
N LEU A 150 9.45 -8.56 -3.36
CA LEU A 150 9.00 -9.87 -2.93
C LEU A 150 8.74 -10.74 -4.16
N THR A 151 9.32 -11.95 -4.13
CA THR A 151 9.12 -13.00 -5.15
C THR A 151 8.49 -14.24 -4.53
N ALA A 152 7.96 -14.09 -3.32
CA ALA A 152 7.29 -15.12 -2.55
C ALA A 152 5.96 -15.52 -3.18
N THR A 153 5.54 -16.76 -2.97
CA THR A 153 4.24 -17.23 -3.46
C THR A 153 3.11 -16.52 -2.73
N THR A 154 1.90 -16.56 -3.30
CA THR A 154 0.70 -16.02 -2.64
C THR A 154 0.52 -16.56 -1.23
N GLU A 155 0.77 -17.84 -0.97
CA GLU A 155 0.67 -18.47 0.35
C GLU A 155 1.70 -17.91 1.35
N GLU A 156 2.93 -17.69 0.88
CA GLU A 156 3.99 -17.09 1.69
C GLU A 156 3.68 -15.62 2.02
N LEU A 157 3.14 -14.86 1.06
CA LEU A 157 2.66 -13.50 1.26
C LEU A 157 1.50 -13.44 2.27
N GLN A 158 0.54 -14.34 2.14
CA GLN A 158 -0.57 -14.46 3.11
C GLN A 158 -0.05 -14.75 4.52
N SER A 159 0.90 -15.68 4.63
CA SER A 159 1.56 -16.01 5.91
C SER A 159 2.30 -14.82 6.50
N LEU A 160 2.99 -14.04 5.66
CA LEU A 160 3.66 -12.78 6.07
C LEU A 160 2.64 -11.79 6.64
N VAL A 161 1.62 -11.44 5.86
CA VAL A 161 0.69 -10.36 6.27
C VAL A 161 -0.14 -10.76 7.47
N LEU A 162 -0.52 -12.04 7.60
CA LEU A 162 -1.22 -12.55 8.78
C LEU A 162 -0.34 -12.48 10.03
N ARG A 163 0.93 -12.86 9.91
CA ARG A 163 1.88 -12.87 11.04
C ARG A 163 2.13 -11.46 11.59
N PHE A 164 2.08 -10.44 10.75
CA PHE A 164 2.40 -9.06 11.12
C PHE A 164 1.20 -8.11 10.96
N ALA A 165 -0.02 -8.63 10.86
CA ALA A 165 -1.22 -7.83 10.61
C ALA A 165 -1.49 -6.78 11.70
N GLU A 166 -1.08 -7.06 12.95
CA GLU A 166 -1.18 -6.17 14.11
C GLU A 166 0.08 -5.36 14.37
N ASP A 167 1.17 -5.62 13.64
CA ASP A 167 2.41 -4.85 13.81
C ASP A 167 2.26 -3.52 13.06
N ASP A 168 1.98 -2.46 13.80
CA ASP A 168 1.89 -1.12 13.24
C ASP A 168 3.21 -0.61 12.65
N LYS A 169 4.35 -1.31 12.84
CA LYS A 169 5.57 -1.02 12.08
C LYS A 169 5.56 -1.66 10.70
N ALA A 170 4.88 -2.79 10.53
CA ALA A 170 4.69 -3.43 9.24
C ALA A 170 3.64 -2.67 8.39
N PHE A 171 2.62 -2.12 9.05
CA PHE A 171 1.54 -1.35 8.45
C PHE A 171 1.32 0.00 9.17
N PRO A 172 2.28 0.94 9.09
CA PRO A 172 2.25 2.21 9.81
C PRO A 172 1.35 3.25 9.15
N ASN A 173 1.14 4.37 9.85
CA ASN A 173 0.69 5.67 9.34
C ASN A 173 -0.36 5.55 8.23
N PRO A 174 -1.59 5.11 8.55
CA PRO A 174 -2.60 4.92 7.53
C PRO A 174 -2.91 6.22 6.81
N ALA A 175 -2.83 6.21 5.48
CA ALA A 175 -3.45 7.24 4.66
C ALA A 175 -4.94 7.29 5.01
N VAL A 176 -5.44 8.47 5.34
CA VAL A 176 -6.84 8.69 5.69
C VAL A 176 -7.57 9.30 4.51
N LEU A 177 -8.45 8.50 3.92
CA LEU A 177 -9.31 8.91 2.82
C LEU A 177 -10.73 9.15 3.34
N VAL A 178 -11.32 10.31 3.02
CA VAL A 178 -12.68 10.67 3.42
C VAL A 178 -13.59 10.64 2.20
N ARG A 179 -14.77 10.03 2.33
CA ARG A 179 -15.71 9.94 1.21
C ARG A 179 -16.17 11.34 0.79
N MET A 180 -16.13 11.59 -0.52
CA MET A 180 -16.72 12.78 -1.12
C MET A 180 -18.24 12.61 -1.22
N LYS A 181 -18.98 13.68 -0.88
CA LYS A 181 -20.45 13.72 -0.98
C LYS A 181 -20.94 13.94 -2.40
#